data_AF-A0A7S3IAI3-F1
#
_entry.id   AF-A0A7S3IAI3-F1
#
_cell.length_a   1.000
_cell.length_b   1.000
_cell.length_c   1.000
_cell.angle_alpha   90.00
_cell.angle_beta   90.00
_cell.angle_gamma   90.00
#
_symmetry.space_group_name_H-M   'P 1'
#
loop_
_entity.id
_entity.type
_entity.pdbx_description
1 polymer ?
#
loop_
_entity_poly.entity_id
_entity_poly.type
_entity_poly.pdbx_seq_one_letter_code
_entity_poly.pdbx_strand_id
1 'polypeptide(L)'
;VEFYAPWCGHCQKLAPEWEKAAKALKGIVKVGAVDMTTDQNVGAPYNIQGFPTIKFFGDNKKSPLDYNSGRTAKEITNFAIKQSEQIVNKRLTGKSQQSTSDSSEKDVVVLTDSNFEETVLKSKDMWLVEFYAPWCGHCQKLAPEWEKAAKALKGIVKVGAVDMTTDQNVGAPYNIQGFPTIKFFGDNKKSPLDYNSGRTAKEITNFAIKQSEQIVNKRLTGKSQQSTSDSSEKDVVVLTDSNFEETVLKSKDMWLVEFYAPW
;
A
#
# COMPACT_ATOMS: atom_id res chain seq x y z
N VAL A 1 -0.94 17.78 -9.72
CA VAL A 1 0.30 18.52 -10.11
C VAL A 1 -0.01 19.19 -11.43
N GLU A 2 0.54 20.35 -11.79
CA GLU A 2 0.30 20.85 -13.16
C GLU A 2 1.21 20.08 -14.12
N PHE A 3 0.68 18.98 -14.63
CA PHE A 3 1.34 18.09 -15.59
C PHE A 3 1.23 18.64 -17.03
N TYR A 4 1.68 19.87 -17.33
CA TYR A 4 1.61 20.31 -18.72
C TYR A 4 2.61 21.40 -19.12
N ALA A 5 3.18 21.23 -20.32
CA ALA A 5 3.26 22.31 -21.29
C ALA A 5 2.41 21.97 -22.54
N PRO A 6 2.03 22.99 -23.34
CA PRO A 6 0.95 22.91 -24.32
C PRO A 6 1.14 21.92 -25.46
N TRP A 7 2.34 21.39 -25.68
CA TRP A 7 2.69 20.60 -26.87
C TRP A 7 2.90 19.10 -26.61
N CYS A 8 3.03 18.64 -25.36
CA CYS A 8 3.04 17.19 -25.06
C CYS A 8 1.61 16.64 -24.98
N GLY A 9 0.99 16.37 -26.14
CA GLY A 9 -0.38 15.84 -26.20
C GLY A 9 -0.58 14.48 -25.52
N HIS A 10 0.49 13.71 -25.32
CA HIS A 10 0.47 12.44 -24.58
C HIS A 10 0.46 12.62 -23.06
N CYS A 11 1.19 13.60 -22.53
CA CYS A 11 1.27 13.93 -21.11
C CYS A 11 -0.08 14.50 -20.63
N GLN A 12 -0.67 15.42 -21.41
CA GLN A 12 -1.97 16.03 -21.10
C GLN A 12 -3.11 15.00 -21.01
N LYS A 13 -3.06 13.92 -21.80
CA LYS A 13 -4.06 12.84 -21.77
C LYS A 13 -3.85 11.89 -20.59
N LEU A 14 -2.61 11.71 -20.13
CA LEU A 14 -2.28 10.82 -19.02
C LEU A 14 -2.57 11.47 -17.66
N ALA A 15 -2.29 12.76 -17.50
CA ALA A 15 -2.47 13.50 -16.25
C ALA A 15 -3.80 13.22 -15.50
N PRO A 16 -5.00 13.33 -16.12
CA PRO A 16 -6.26 13.05 -15.42
C PRO A 16 -6.41 11.57 -15.04
N GLU A 17 -5.92 10.64 -15.87
CA GLU A 17 -5.92 9.21 -15.56
C GLU A 17 -4.91 8.86 -14.46
N TRP A 18 -3.79 9.58 -14.39
CA TRP A 18 -2.77 9.44 -13.35
C TRP A 18 -3.30 9.88 -11.97
N GLU A 19 -3.97 11.04 -11.91
CA GLU A 19 -4.63 11.50 -10.68
C GLU A 19 -5.75 10.56 -10.24
N LYS A 20 -6.52 10.02 -11.20
CA LYS A 20 -7.55 9.01 -10.92
C LYS A 20 -6.93 7.71 -10.40
N ALA A 21 -5.81 7.26 -10.96
CA ALA A 21 -5.08 6.09 -10.49
C ALA A 21 -4.52 6.30 -9.07
N ALA A 22 -3.94 7.48 -8.80
CA ALA A 22 -3.43 7.86 -7.48
C ALA A 22 -4.52 7.82 -6.41
N LYS A 23 -5.67 8.43 -6.68
CA LYS A 23 -6.84 8.38 -5.80
C LYS A 23 -7.33 6.95 -5.59
N ALA A 24 -7.35 6.14 -6.64
CA ALA A 24 -7.79 4.75 -6.56
C ALA A 24 -6.83 3.86 -5.75
N LEU A 25 -5.52 4.10 -5.82
CA LEU A 25 -4.47 3.31 -5.13
C LEU A 25 -4.13 3.80 -3.71
N LYS A 26 -4.72 4.91 -3.26
CA LYS A 26 -4.47 5.53 -1.95
C LYS A 26 -4.39 4.50 -0.81
N GLY A 27 -3.27 4.46 -0.10
CA GLY A 27 -3.03 3.55 1.02
C GLY A 27 -2.68 2.11 0.65
N ILE A 28 -2.40 1.83 -0.63
CA ILE A 28 -1.99 0.51 -1.15
C ILE A 28 -0.69 0.64 -1.94
N VAL A 29 -0.66 1.51 -2.95
CA VAL A 29 0.52 1.86 -3.74
C VAL A 29 0.58 3.38 -3.82
N LYS A 30 1.72 3.97 -3.45
CA LYS A 30 1.92 5.41 -3.54
C LYS A 30 2.16 5.82 -4.99
N VAL A 31 1.70 7.00 -5.36
CA VAL A 31 1.82 7.51 -6.72
C VAL A 31 2.56 8.84 -6.68
N GLY A 32 3.61 8.94 -7.49
CA GLY A 32 4.47 10.11 -7.57
C GLY A 32 4.67 10.57 -9.01
N ALA A 33 5.18 11.79 -9.14
CA ALA A 33 5.50 12.41 -10.41
C ALA A 33 6.79 13.22 -10.31
N VAL A 34 7.66 13.06 -11.30
CA VAL A 34 8.94 13.76 -11.43
C VAL A 34 8.92 14.59 -12.70
N ASP A 35 9.18 15.89 -12.55
CA ASP A 35 9.38 16.78 -13.69
C ASP A 35 10.83 16.71 -14.15
N MET A 36 11.07 15.99 -15.23
CA MET A 36 12.40 15.74 -15.78
C MET A 36 13.03 16.95 -16.46
N THR A 37 12.34 18.09 -16.54
CA THR A 37 12.96 19.35 -16.99
C THR A 37 13.69 20.07 -15.87
N THR A 38 13.31 19.80 -14.62
CA THR A 38 13.88 20.44 -13.41
C THR A 38 14.62 19.45 -12.52
N ASP A 39 14.20 18.19 -12.48
CA ASP A 39 14.70 17.13 -11.59
C ASP A 39 15.38 15.98 -12.37
N GLN A 40 16.35 16.33 -13.23
CA GLN A 40 17.00 15.38 -14.13
C GLN A 40 17.78 14.27 -13.41
N ASN A 41 18.28 14.54 -12.18
CA ASN A 41 19.10 13.58 -11.45
C ASN A 41 18.27 12.39 -10.97
N VAL A 42 16.97 12.56 -10.70
CA VAL A 42 16.08 11.46 -10.35
C VAL A 42 16.00 10.41 -11.47
N GLY A 43 15.88 10.83 -12.73
CA GLY A 43 15.68 9.90 -13.86
C GLY A 43 16.97 9.27 -14.40
N ALA A 44 18.14 9.87 -14.15
CA ALA A 44 19.42 9.41 -14.71
C ALA A 44 19.74 7.92 -14.42
N PRO A 45 19.53 7.38 -13.21
CA PRO A 45 19.78 5.96 -12.93
C PRO A 45 18.82 4.99 -13.64
N TYR A 46 17.70 5.49 -14.17
CA TYR A 46 16.60 4.66 -14.67
C TYR A 46 16.43 4.71 -16.20
N ASN A 47 17.41 5.29 -16.91
CA ASN A 47 17.46 5.36 -18.37
C ASN A 47 16.14 5.90 -18.97
N ILE A 48 15.69 7.06 -18.50
CA ILE A 48 14.50 7.72 -19.03
C ILE A 48 14.83 8.32 -20.40
N GLN A 49 14.34 7.71 -21.47
CA GLN A 49 14.64 8.09 -22.86
C GLN A 49 13.51 8.84 -23.58
N GLY A 50 12.35 8.97 -22.92
CA GLY A 50 11.19 9.65 -23.49
C GLY A 50 10.10 9.87 -22.46
N PHE A 51 9.10 10.69 -22.81
CA PHE A 51 8.05 11.11 -21.89
C PHE A 51 6.64 10.85 -22.47
N PRO A 52 5.67 10.49 -21.63
CA PRO A 52 5.83 10.06 -20.24
C PRO A 52 6.44 8.65 -20.16
N THR A 53 7.31 8.41 -19.17
CA THR A 53 7.80 7.07 -18.79
C THR A 53 7.27 6.75 -17.40
N ILE A 54 6.63 5.59 -17.22
CA ILE A 54 6.12 5.16 -15.92
C ILE A 54 6.93 3.96 -15.42
N LYS A 55 7.33 4.01 -14.14
CA LYS A 55 8.06 2.93 -13.48
C LYS A 55 7.41 2.53 -12.15
N PHE A 56 7.46 1.25 -11.84
CA PHE A 56 7.01 0.68 -10.57
C PHE A 56 8.19 0.27 -9.69
N PHE A 57 8.31 0.92 -8.55
CA PHE A 57 9.35 0.71 -7.55
C PHE A 57 8.84 -0.27 -6.49
N GLY A 58 9.15 -1.55 -6.71
CA GLY A 58 8.82 -2.67 -5.83
C GLY A 58 9.76 -2.82 -4.62
N ASP A 59 10.10 -4.06 -4.26
CA ASP A 59 11.06 -4.35 -3.16
C ASP A 59 12.47 -3.85 -3.46
N ASN A 60 12.94 -4.10 -4.68
CA ASN A 60 14.23 -3.59 -5.12
C ASN A 60 14.04 -2.20 -5.74
N LYS A 61 14.13 -1.17 -4.90
CA LYS A 61 14.00 0.24 -5.31
C LYS A 61 15.00 0.67 -6.39
N LYS A 62 16.13 -0.04 -6.53
CA LYS A 62 17.16 0.26 -7.52
C LYS A 62 16.90 -0.39 -8.88
N SER A 63 15.96 -1.33 -8.97
CA SER A 63 15.58 -2.00 -10.21
C SER A 63 14.06 -1.95 -10.39
N PRO A 64 13.50 -0.75 -10.67
CA PRO A 64 12.07 -0.60 -10.89
C PRO A 64 11.66 -1.23 -12.22
N LEU A 65 10.39 -1.65 -12.29
CA LEU A 65 9.81 -2.27 -13.48
C LEU A 65 9.19 -1.21 -14.40
N ASP A 66 9.37 -1.36 -15.71
CA ASP A 66 8.73 -0.50 -16.68
C ASP A 66 7.24 -0.82 -16.82
N TYR A 67 6.43 0.23 -16.94
CA TYR A 67 5.03 0.14 -17.32
C TYR A 67 4.84 0.57 -18.77
N ASN A 68 4.55 -0.40 -19.63
CA ASN A 68 4.41 -0.21 -21.09
C ASN A 68 3.01 -0.61 -21.61
N SER A 69 2.00 -0.62 -20.74
CA SER A 69 0.61 -0.96 -21.11
C SER A 69 -0.23 0.29 -21.42
N GLY A 70 -1.55 0.17 -21.49
CA GLY A 70 -2.43 1.29 -21.81
C GLY A 70 -2.42 2.41 -20.78
N ARG A 71 -2.99 3.57 -21.11
CA ARG A 71 -2.85 4.80 -20.32
C ARG A 71 -4.11 5.16 -19.52
N THR A 72 -5.01 4.21 -19.33
CA THR A 72 -6.18 4.42 -18.48
C THR A 72 -5.84 4.14 -17.02
N ALA A 73 -6.52 4.83 -16.10
CA ALA A 73 -6.37 4.62 -14.66
C ALA A 73 -6.58 3.16 -14.29
N LYS A 74 -7.55 2.49 -14.92
CA LYS A 74 -7.85 1.08 -14.70
C LYS A 74 -6.67 0.17 -15.02
N GLU A 75 -6.01 0.37 -16.16
CA GLU A 75 -4.86 -0.44 -16.57
C GLU A 75 -3.67 -0.22 -15.63
N ILE A 76 -3.41 1.04 -15.26
CA ILE A 76 -2.35 1.44 -14.34
C ILE A 76 -2.56 0.81 -12.96
N THR A 77 -3.77 0.92 -12.40
CA THR A 77 -4.06 0.34 -11.09
C THR A 77 -4.05 -1.19 -11.11
N ASN A 78 -4.54 -1.82 -12.18
CA ASN A 78 -4.50 -3.27 -12.32
C ASN A 78 -3.05 -3.78 -12.36
N PHE A 79 -2.18 -3.07 -13.07
CA PHE A 79 -0.75 -3.37 -13.06
C PHE A 79 -0.16 -3.26 -11.65
N ALA A 80 -0.41 -2.16 -10.94
CA ALA A 80 0.11 -1.96 -9.59
C ALA A 80 -0.34 -3.05 -8.60
N ILE A 81 -1.62 -3.43 -8.64
CA ILE A 81 -2.17 -4.50 -7.80
C ILE A 81 -1.57 -5.85 -8.16
N LYS A 82 -1.44 -6.16 -9.46
CA LYS A 82 -0.81 -7.40 -9.93
C LYS A 82 0.66 -7.50 -9.50
N GLN A 83 1.43 -6.41 -9.59
CA GLN A 83 2.82 -6.40 -9.13
C GLN A 83 2.92 -6.57 -7.61
N SER A 84 2.00 -5.95 -6.86
CA SER A 84 1.89 -6.12 -5.40
C SER A 84 1.62 -7.59 -5.04
N GLU A 85 0.68 -8.25 -5.73
CA GLU A 85 0.40 -9.68 -5.55
C GLU A 85 1.61 -10.56 -5.87
N GLN A 86 2.33 -10.28 -6.97
CA GLN A 86 3.53 -11.02 -7.34
C GLN A 86 4.64 -10.89 -6.29
N ILE A 87 4.82 -9.70 -5.73
CA ILE A 87 5.77 -9.45 -4.64
C ILE A 87 5.37 -10.25 -3.39
N VAL A 88 4.10 -10.22 -2.98
CA VAL A 88 3.59 -11.01 -1.85
C VAL A 88 3.86 -12.50 -2.07
N ASN A 89 3.52 -13.04 -3.23
CA ASN A 89 3.73 -14.45 -3.56
C ASN A 89 5.23 -14.83 -3.57
N LYS A 90 6.11 -13.94 -4.06
CA LYS A 90 7.56 -14.14 -4.00
C LYS A 90 8.07 -14.18 -2.56
N ARG A 91 7.60 -13.26 -1.71
CA ARG A 91 7.97 -13.19 -0.28
C ARG A 91 7.50 -14.43 0.49
N LEU A 92 6.34 -15.00 0.14
CA LEU A 92 5.83 -16.24 0.74
C LEU A 92 6.59 -17.51 0.30
N THR A 93 7.09 -17.53 -0.94
CA THR A 93 7.72 -18.74 -1.54
C THR A 93 9.24 -18.78 -1.39
N GLY A 94 9.87 -17.76 -0.81
CA GLY A 94 11.25 -17.84 -0.34
C GLY A 94 12.36 -17.79 -1.40
N LYS A 95 12.09 -17.34 -2.64
CA LYS A 95 13.16 -17.02 -3.63
C LYS A 95 13.68 -15.58 -3.51
N SER A 96 14.09 -15.18 -2.31
CA SER A 96 14.98 -14.02 -2.13
C SER A 96 16.08 -14.41 -1.15
N GLN A 97 17.29 -14.46 -1.69
CA GLN A 97 18.54 -14.74 -1.01
C GLN A 97 18.67 -13.94 0.29
N GLN A 98 19.26 -14.62 1.27
CA GLN A 98 19.94 -14.05 2.43
C GLN A 98 19.03 -13.35 3.44
N SER A 99 18.75 -14.10 4.49
CA SER A 99 18.50 -13.60 5.83
C SER A 99 19.66 -12.68 6.26
N THR A 100 19.59 -11.40 5.93
CA THR A 100 20.16 -10.40 6.83
C THR A 100 19.21 -10.35 8.02
N SER A 101 19.70 -10.90 9.13
CA SER A 101 19.14 -10.69 10.45
C SER A 101 19.24 -9.21 10.80
N ASP A 102 18.38 -8.37 10.22
CA ASP A 102 18.11 -7.05 10.78
C ASP A 102 17.14 -7.26 11.94
N SER A 103 17.75 -7.51 13.09
CA SER A 103 17.11 -7.48 14.39
C SER A 103 16.63 -6.05 14.68
N SER A 104 15.31 -5.83 14.68
CA SER A 104 14.61 -5.10 15.77
C SER A 104 13.18 -4.66 15.43
N GLU A 105 12.74 -4.66 14.17
CA GLU A 105 11.35 -4.32 13.85
C GLU A 105 10.53 -5.57 13.54
N LYS A 106 9.63 -5.93 14.46
CA LYS A 106 8.55 -6.87 14.16
C LYS A 106 7.66 -6.24 13.07
N ASP A 107 7.48 -6.93 11.94
CA ASP A 107 6.58 -6.46 10.87
C ASP A 107 5.11 -6.40 11.34
N VAL A 108 4.78 -7.10 12.43
CA VAL A 108 3.51 -6.96 13.16
C VAL A 108 3.61 -5.76 14.10
N VAL A 109 2.77 -4.76 13.88
CA VAL A 109 2.68 -3.57 14.73
C VAL A 109 1.87 -3.89 15.98
N VAL A 110 2.44 -3.62 17.15
CA VAL A 110 1.71 -3.73 18.42
C VAL A 110 0.78 -2.52 18.54
N LEU A 111 -0.51 -2.81 18.60
CA LEU A 111 -1.57 -1.83 18.69
C LEU A 111 -2.13 -1.83 20.11
N THR A 112 -2.27 -0.63 20.66
CA THR A 112 -2.70 -0.39 22.04
C THR A 112 -3.80 0.65 22.05
N ASP A 113 -4.47 0.78 23.20
CA ASP A 113 -5.47 1.84 23.43
C ASP A 113 -4.91 3.24 23.09
N SER A 114 -3.62 3.46 23.34
CA SER A 114 -2.97 4.76 23.15
C SER A 114 -2.63 5.11 21.70
N ASN A 115 -2.46 4.12 20.82
CA ASN A 115 -1.94 4.34 19.47
C ASN A 115 -2.92 3.95 18.35
N PHE A 116 -3.97 3.18 18.66
CA PHE A 116 -4.82 2.58 17.63
C PHE A 116 -5.55 3.63 16.79
N GLU A 117 -6.05 4.69 17.42
CA GLU A 117 -6.77 5.76 16.72
C GLU A 117 -5.88 6.42 15.65
N GLU A 118 -4.69 6.87 16.05
CA GLU A 118 -3.76 7.54 15.14
C GLU A 118 -3.21 6.57 14.09
N THR A 119 -2.83 5.38 14.53
CA THR A 119 -2.10 4.41 13.71
C THR A 119 -3.00 3.70 12.69
N VAL A 120 -4.27 3.42 13.06
CA VAL A 120 -5.20 2.64 12.22
C VAL A 120 -6.35 3.49 11.73
N LEU A 121 -7.02 4.24 12.61
CA LEU A 121 -8.27 4.93 12.26
C LEU A 121 -8.08 6.22 11.47
N LYS A 122 -6.96 6.93 11.70
CA LYS A 122 -6.59 8.11 10.90
C LYS A 122 -5.61 7.80 9.76
N SER A 123 -5.07 6.59 9.73
CA SER A 123 -4.18 6.13 8.67
C SER A 123 -4.90 6.00 7.33
N LYS A 124 -4.23 6.43 6.27
CA LYS A 124 -4.66 6.20 4.88
C LYS A 124 -4.44 4.75 4.44
N ASP A 125 -3.50 4.05 5.07
CA ASP A 125 -3.10 2.69 4.71
C ASP A 125 -4.18 1.66 5.06
N MET A 126 -4.23 0.56 4.33
CA MET A 126 -5.05 -0.60 4.68
C MET A 126 -4.43 -1.37 5.85
N TRP A 127 -5.26 -1.89 6.75
CA TRP A 127 -4.80 -2.63 7.93
C TRP A 127 -5.50 -3.98 8.06
N LEU A 128 -4.74 -5.00 8.40
CA LEU A 128 -5.21 -6.25 9.00
C LEU A 128 -4.86 -6.23 10.48
N VAL A 129 -5.84 -6.45 11.35
CA VAL A 129 -5.64 -6.42 12.80
C VAL A 129 -6.15 -7.72 13.41
N GLU A 130 -5.27 -8.40 14.14
CA GLU A 130 -5.62 -9.52 15.01
C GLU A 130 -5.96 -9.00 16.41
N PHE A 131 -7.12 -9.40 16.92
CA PHE A 131 -7.49 -9.24 18.32
C PHE A 131 -7.28 -10.59 19.01
N TYR A 132 -6.35 -10.64 19.98
CA TYR A 132 -5.89 -11.89 20.57
C TYR A 132 -5.84 -11.83 22.11
N ALA A 133 -5.60 -12.99 22.71
CA ALA A 133 -5.21 -13.10 24.12
C ALA A 133 -3.99 -14.03 24.23
N PRO A 134 -3.00 -13.71 25.09
CA PRO A 134 -1.70 -14.41 25.12
C PRO A 134 -1.82 -15.87 25.59
N TRP A 135 -2.84 -16.19 26.39
CA TRP A 135 -3.13 -17.54 26.87
C TRP A 135 -3.94 -18.38 25.87
N CYS A 136 -4.42 -17.80 24.76
CA CYS A 136 -5.26 -18.52 23.80
C CYS A 136 -4.39 -19.39 22.88
N GLY A 137 -4.52 -20.72 23.00
CA GLY A 137 -3.76 -21.67 22.18
C GLY A 137 -4.00 -21.55 20.67
N HIS A 138 -5.16 -21.04 20.23
CA HIS A 138 -5.40 -20.74 18.82
C HIS A 138 -4.61 -19.51 18.33
N CYS A 139 -4.48 -18.47 19.16
CA CYS A 139 -3.66 -17.30 18.87
C CYS A 139 -2.18 -17.67 18.80
N GLN A 140 -1.69 -18.47 19.74
CA GLN A 140 -0.31 -18.96 19.74
C GLN A 140 0.04 -19.74 18.47
N LYS A 141 -0.92 -20.54 17.95
CA LYS A 141 -0.75 -21.26 16.67
C LYS A 141 -0.79 -20.34 15.45
N LEU A 142 -1.54 -19.23 15.53
CA LEU A 142 -1.66 -18.25 14.44
C LEU A 142 -0.44 -17.32 14.35
N ALA A 143 0.14 -16.94 15.49
CA ALA A 143 1.28 -16.02 15.58
C ALA A 143 2.38 -16.20 14.51
N PRO A 144 2.94 -17.42 14.28
CA PRO A 144 3.96 -17.59 13.25
C PRO A 144 3.45 -17.36 11.82
N GLU A 145 2.20 -17.68 11.52
CA GLU A 145 1.59 -17.40 10.21
C GLU A 145 1.22 -15.91 10.06
N TRP A 146 0.85 -15.25 11.17
CA TRP A 146 0.59 -13.82 11.23
C TRP A 146 1.85 -13.00 10.95
N GLU A 147 2.98 -13.38 11.56
CA GLU A 147 4.29 -12.75 11.29
C GLU A 147 4.73 -12.95 9.84
N LYS A 148 4.55 -14.16 9.27
CA LYS A 148 4.82 -14.41 7.85
C LYS A 148 3.94 -13.56 6.94
N ALA A 149 2.66 -13.41 7.26
CA ALA A 149 1.74 -12.56 6.51
C ALA A 149 2.14 -11.09 6.58
N ALA A 150 2.51 -10.59 7.76
CA ALA A 150 3.01 -9.24 7.97
C ALA A 150 4.25 -8.94 7.10
N LYS A 151 5.23 -9.84 7.14
CA LYS A 151 6.43 -9.74 6.30
C LYS A 151 6.09 -9.76 4.81
N ALA A 152 5.18 -10.65 4.40
CA ALA A 152 4.78 -10.77 3.00
C ALA A 152 4.01 -9.54 2.49
N LEU A 153 3.21 -8.88 3.34
CA LEU A 153 2.39 -7.71 2.98
C LEU A 153 3.09 -6.35 3.17
N LYS A 154 4.34 -6.34 3.67
CA LYS A 154 5.12 -5.12 3.95
C LYS A 154 5.06 -4.10 2.80
N GLY A 155 4.62 -2.88 3.11
CA GLY A 155 4.49 -1.80 2.14
C GLY A 155 3.25 -1.85 1.24
N ILE A 156 2.29 -2.76 1.51
CA ILE A 156 1.04 -2.91 0.75
C ILE A 156 -0.16 -2.86 1.71
N VAL A 157 -0.18 -3.74 2.73
CA VAL A 157 -1.18 -3.75 3.80
C VAL A 157 -0.45 -3.88 5.12
N LYS A 158 -0.72 -2.98 6.07
CA LYS A 158 -0.12 -3.04 7.40
C LYS A 158 -0.79 -4.13 8.23
N VAL A 159 -0.01 -4.80 9.06
CA VAL A 159 -0.48 -5.89 9.90
C VAL A 159 -0.22 -5.53 11.35
N GLY A 160 -1.25 -5.59 12.18
CA GLY A 160 -1.18 -5.27 13.60
C GLY A 160 -1.80 -6.33 14.47
N ALA A 161 -1.49 -6.27 15.76
CA ALA A 161 -2.06 -7.15 16.78
C ALA A 161 -2.40 -6.34 18.03
N VAL A 162 -3.55 -6.65 18.63
CA VAL A 162 -4.07 -6.03 19.86
C VAL A 162 -4.24 -7.12 20.91
N ASP A 163 -3.59 -6.96 22.05
CA ASP A 163 -3.81 -7.82 23.21
C ASP A 163 -5.08 -7.36 23.95
N MET A 164 -6.16 -8.12 23.77
CA MET A 164 -7.45 -7.80 24.37
C MET A 164 -7.51 -8.07 25.88
N THR A 165 -6.42 -8.55 26.50
CA THR A 165 -6.33 -8.64 27.97
C THR A 165 -5.89 -7.32 28.60
N THR A 166 -5.21 -6.45 27.85
CA THR A 166 -4.71 -5.15 28.30
C THR A 166 -5.39 -3.97 27.60
N ASP A 167 -5.78 -4.11 26.33
CA ASP A 167 -6.24 -3.03 25.45
C ASP A 167 -7.69 -3.24 24.99
N GLN A 168 -8.59 -3.45 25.96
CA GLN A 168 -10.00 -3.80 25.69
C GLN A 168 -10.77 -2.68 24.97
N ASN A 169 -10.36 -1.41 25.13
CA ASN A 169 -11.07 -0.29 24.53
C ASN A 169 -10.95 -0.30 23.00
N VAL A 170 -9.83 -0.80 22.46
CA VAL A 170 -9.66 -0.98 21.02
C VAL A 170 -10.71 -1.93 20.42
N GLY A 171 -11.04 -3.03 21.10
CA GLY A 171 -11.99 -4.03 20.58
C GLY A 171 -13.47 -3.73 20.80
N ALA A 172 -13.82 -2.85 21.76
CA ALA A 172 -15.21 -2.57 22.14
C ALA A 172 -16.11 -2.14 20.95
N PRO A 173 -15.67 -1.25 20.04
CA PRO A 173 -16.50 -0.84 18.88
C PRO A 173 -16.72 -1.95 17.85
N TYR A 174 -15.93 -3.03 17.90
CA TYR A 174 -15.90 -4.06 16.85
C TYR A 174 -16.48 -5.40 17.28
N ASN A 175 -17.12 -5.45 18.46
CA ASN A 175 -17.84 -6.61 18.99
C ASN A 175 -16.98 -7.89 18.99
N ILE A 176 -15.78 -7.83 19.58
CA ILE A 176 -14.88 -8.97 19.66
C ILE A 176 -15.41 -9.97 20.71
N GLN A 177 -15.94 -11.12 20.23
CA GLN A 177 -16.58 -12.14 21.06
C GLN A 177 -15.69 -13.37 21.35
N GLY A 178 -14.50 -13.45 20.74
CA GLY A 178 -13.60 -14.58 20.90
C GLY A 178 -12.27 -14.37 20.21
N PHE A 179 -11.32 -15.28 20.47
CA PHE A 179 -9.94 -15.15 20.01
C PHE A 179 -9.46 -16.37 19.20
N PRO A 180 -8.65 -16.16 18.14
CA PRO A 180 -8.38 -14.86 17.52
C PRO A 180 -9.60 -14.37 16.72
N THR A 181 -9.82 -13.05 16.71
CA THR A 181 -10.70 -12.38 15.73
C THR A 181 -9.83 -11.52 14.85
N ILE A 182 -9.98 -11.61 13.53
CA ILE A 182 -9.20 -10.81 12.57
C ILE A 182 -10.15 -9.89 11.79
N LYS A 183 -9.77 -8.62 11.66
CA LYS A 183 -10.54 -7.62 10.92
C LYS A 183 -9.67 -6.86 9.92
N PHE A 184 -10.25 -6.53 8.77
CA PHE A 184 -9.64 -5.71 7.72
C PHE A 184 -10.24 -4.31 7.68
N PHE A 185 -9.40 -3.33 7.98
CA PHE A 185 -9.74 -1.92 8.02
C PHE A 185 -9.41 -1.27 6.67
N GLY A 186 -10.43 -1.24 5.81
CA GLY A 186 -10.41 -0.64 4.48
C GLY A 186 -10.53 0.89 4.47
N ASP A 187 -11.27 1.44 3.50
CA ASP A 187 -11.60 2.88 3.43
C ASP A 187 -12.38 3.37 4.65
N ASN A 188 -13.45 2.65 4.99
CA ASN A 188 -14.24 2.97 6.16
C ASN A 188 -13.64 2.28 7.39
N LYS A 189 -12.73 2.98 8.06
CA LYS A 189 -12.08 2.49 9.30
C LYS A 189 -13.06 2.17 10.43
N LYS A 190 -14.28 2.73 10.40
CA LYS A 190 -15.33 2.47 11.40
C LYS A 190 -16.14 1.20 11.11
N SER A 191 -16.06 0.66 9.89
CA SER A 191 -16.79 -0.54 9.48
C SER A 191 -15.83 -1.55 8.83
N PRO A 192 -14.87 -2.10 9.62
CA PRO A 192 -13.94 -3.09 9.10
C PRO A 192 -14.65 -4.40 8.73
N LEU A 193 -14.06 -5.15 7.81
CA LEU A 193 -14.57 -6.44 7.35
C LEU A 193 -14.01 -7.59 8.19
N ASP A 194 -14.85 -8.57 8.50
CA ASP A 194 -14.40 -9.77 9.19
C ASP A 194 -13.61 -10.70 8.27
N TYR A 195 -12.53 -11.28 8.81
CA TYR A 195 -11.81 -12.37 8.17
C TYR A 195 -12.17 -13.69 8.83
N ASN A 196 -12.88 -14.54 8.09
CA ASN A 196 -13.40 -15.83 8.56
C ASN A 196 -12.90 -17.02 7.69
N SER A 197 -11.71 -16.89 7.09
CA SER A 197 -11.11 -17.91 6.23
C SER A 197 -10.08 -18.77 6.98
N GLY A 198 -9.21 -19.49 6.27
CA GLY A 198 -8.12 -20.28 6.85
C GLY A 198 -7.08 -19.43 7.60
N ARG A 199 -6.07 -20.09 8.17
CA ARG A 199 -5.11 -19.45 9.10
C ARG A 199 -3.67 -19.49 8.60
N THR A 200 -3.46 -19.87 7.34
CA THR A 200 -2.13 -19.83 6.74
C THR A 200 -1.81 -18.42 6.26
N ALA A 201 -0.52 -18.06 6.26
CA ALA A 201 -0.06 -16.76 5.78
C ALA A 201 -0.55 -16.48 4.37
N LYS A 202 -0.54 -17.48 3.49
CA LYS A 202 -1.03 -17.39 2.11
C LYS A 202 -2.51 -17.00 2.03
N GLU A 203 -3.37 -17.61 2.84
CA GLU A 203 -4.80 -17.31 2.84
C GLU A 203 -5.08 -15.89 3.38
N ILE A 204 -4.34 -15.48 4.40
CA ILE A 204 -4.42 -14.15 5.00
C ILE A 204 -3.99 -13.08 3.98
N THR A 205 -2.84 -13.27 3.33
CA THR A 205 -2.34 -12.31 2.33
C THR A 205 -3.21 -12.25 1.09
N ASN A 206 -3.72 -13.39 0.61
CA ASN A 206 -4.63 -13.43 -0.54
C ASN A 206 -5.91 -12.66 -0.26
N PHE A 207 -6.45 -12.78 0.96
CA PHE A 207 -7.59 -11.99 1.38
C PHE A 207 -7.27 -10.49 1.37
N ALA A 208 -6.14 -10.09 1.98
CA ALA A 208 -5.72 -8.69 2.04
C ALA A 208 -5.58 -8.06 0.64
N ILE A 209 -4.93 -8.76 -0.30
CA ILE A 209 -4.76 -8.31 -1.68
C ILE A 209 -6.10 -8.22 -2.41
N LYS A 210 -6.96 -9.24 -2.26
CA LYS A 210 -8.30 -9.23 -2.86
C LYS A 210 -9.17 -8.08 -2.35
N GLN A 211 -9.14 -7.78 -1.04
CA GLN A 211 -9.86 -6.65 -0.48
C GLN A 211 -9.31 -5.30 -0.98
N SER A 212 -7.98 -5.20 -1.10
CA SER A 212 -7.31 -4.02 -1.68
C SER A 212 -7.75 -3.79 -3.13
N GLU A 213 -7.79 -4.84 -3.96
CA GLU A 213 -8.29 -4.79 -5.33
C GLU A 213 -9.77 -4.35 -5.41
N GLN A 214 -10.62 -4.89 -4.53
CA GLN A 214 -12.04 -4.51 -4.48
C GLN A 214 -12.22 -3.02 -4.12
N ILE A 215 -11.41 -2.51 -3.20
CA ILE A 215 -11.38 -1.09 -2.85
C ILE A 215 -10.96 -0.23 -4.05
N VAL A 216 -9.86 -0.59 -4.73
CA VAL A 216 -9.41 0.10 -5.95
C VAL A 216 -10.50 0.15 -7.00
N ASN A 217 -11.15 -0.98 -7.29
CA ASN A 217 -12.23 -1.06 -8.27
C ASN A 217 -13.46 -0.20 -7.88
N LYS A 218 -13.81 -0.16 -6.59
CA LYS A 218 -14.88 0.69 -6.07
C LYS A 218 -14.55 2.17 -6.24
N ARG A 219 -13.30 2.58 -5.97
CA ARG A 219 -12.82 3.96 -6.14
C ARG A 219 -12.82 4.38 -7.61
N LEU A 220 -12.41 3.50 -8.54
CA LEU A 220 -12.42 3.78 -9.99
C LEU A 220 -13.82 3.97 -10.59
N THR A 221 -14.82 3.27 -10.05
CA THR A 221 -16.21 3.30 -10.54
C THR A 221 -17.06 4.39 -9.90
N GLY A 222 -16.51 5.18 -8.97
CA GLY A 222 -17.21 6.27 -8.29
C GLY A 222 -18.27 5.81 -7.28
N LYS A 223 -18.33 4.51 -6.96
CA LYS A 223 -19.30 3.94 -5.99
C LYS A 223 -18.81 4.02 -4.53
N SER A 224 -17.93 4.97 -4.19
CA SER A 224 -17.50 5.16 -2.80
C SER A 224 -18.62 5.83 -1.99
N GLN A 225 -19.16 5.13 -0.98
CA GLN A 225 -19.95 5.78 0.06
C GLN A 225 -19.11 6.85 0.74
N GLN A 226 -19.73 8.02 0.87
CA GLN A 226 -19.30 9.25 1.54
C GLN A 226 -18.16 9.04 2.55
N SER A 227 -16.95 9.46 2.16
CA SER A 227 -15.88 9.82 3.09
C SER A 227 -15.62 11.31 2.91
N THR A 228 -15.59 12.00 4.05
CA THR A 228 -15.36 13.43 4.19
C THR A 228 -14.18 13.89 3.34
N SER A 229 -14.44 14.91 2.53
CA SER A 229 -13.45 15.66 1.76
C SER A 229 -12.46 16.32 2.71
N ASP A 230 -11.35 15.65 2.99
CA ASP A 230 -10.16 16.35 3.45
C ASP A 230 -9.37 16.76 2.20
N SER A 231 -9.56 18.02 1.81
CA SER A 231 -9.26 18.57 0.48
C SER A 231 -7.91 19.29 0.39
N SER A 232 -6.91 18.89 1.18
CA SER A 232 -5.63 19.61 1.22
C SER A 232 -4.43 18.84 0.63
N GLU A 233 -4.46 17.51 0.58
CA GLU A 233 -3.31 16.72 0.15
C GLU A 233 -3.56 16.05 -1.22
N LYS A 234 -2.72 16.38 -2.20
CA LYS A 234 -2.77 15.75 -3.53
C LYS A 234 -2.38 14.28 -3.41
N ASP A 235 -3.17 13.38 -4.01
CA ASP A 235 -2.88 11.94 -4.02
C ASP A 235 -1.64 11.58 -4.85
N VAL A 236 -1.24 12.47 -5.77
CA VAL A 236 0.06 12.39 -6.47
C VAL A 236 1.10 13.23 -5.73
N VAL A 237 2.17 12.57 -5.29
CA VAL A 237 3.31 13.20 -4.63
C VAL A 237 4.25 13.81 -5.67
N VAL A 238 4.61 15.08 -5.49
CA VAL A 238 5.67 15.71 -6.30
C VAL A 238 7.01 15.21 -5.81
N LEU A 239 7.74 14.57 -6.70
CA LEU A 239 9.06 14.02 -6.45
C LEU A 239 10.10 14.88 -7.14
N THR A 240 11.14 15.23 -6.38
CA THR A 240 12.22 16.12 -6.80
C THR A 240 13.57 15.48 -6.50
N ASP A 241 14.63 16.05 -7.05
CA ASP A 241 16.01 15.66 -6.73
C ASP A 241 16.27 15.64 -5.21
N SER A 242 15.62 16.54 -4.46
CA SER A 242 15.83 16.70 -3.01
C SER A 242 15.10 15.66 -2.15
N ASN A 243 14.00 15.08 -2.63
CA ASN A 243 13.13 14.25 -1.80
C ASN A 243 13.01 12.79 -2.27
N PHE A 244 13.43 12.48 -3.50
CA PHE A 244 13.17 11.17 -4.11
C PHE A 244 13.83 10.02 -3.34
N GLU A 245 15.08 10.20 -2.91
CA GLU A 245 15.83 9.20 -2.15
C GLU A 245 15.07 8.79 -0.88
N GLU A 246 14.69 9.76 -0.05
CA GLU A 246 14.00 9.49 1.21
C GLU A 246 12.56 9.00 0.99
N THR A 247 11.87 9.59 0.02
CA THR A 247 10.43 9.36 -0.22
C THR A 247 10.16 8.04 -0.91
N VAL A 248 11.01 7.65 -1.88
CA VAL A 248 10.80 6.46 -2.72
C VAL A 248 11.83 5.37 -2.42
N LEU A 249 13.12 5.70 -2.39
CA LEU A 249 14.19 4.70 -2.35
C LEU A 249 14.43 4.10 -0.96
N LYS A 250 14.17 4.86 0.11
CA LYS A 250 14.20 4.35 1.49
C LYS A 250 12.83 3.92 2.02
N SER A 251 11.76 4.23 1.29
CA SER A 251 10.40 3.86 1.69
C SER A 251 10.18 2.35 1.60
N LYS A 252 9.43 1.81 2.57
CA LYS A 252 8.93 0.43 2.55
C LYS A 252 7.74 0.26 1.59
N ASP A 253 7.08 1.36 1.23
CA ASP A 253 5.86 1.35 0.41
C ASP A 253 6.17 1.07 -1.05
N MET A 254 5.21 0.49 -1.78
CA MET A 254 5.33 0.37 -3.24
C MET A 254 5.02 1.71 -3.89
N TRP A 255 5.73 2.05 -4.98
CA TRP A 255 5.52 3.31 -5.70
C TRP A 255 5.31 3.09 -7.19
N LEU A 256 4.35 3.83 -7.75
CA LEU A 256 4.29 4.15 -9.17
C LEU A 256 4.80 5.57 -9.37
N VAL A 257 5.75 5.76 -10.28
CA VAL A 257 6.33 7.07 -10.56
C VAL A 257 6.23 7.36 -12.05
N GLU A 258 5.60 8.48 -12.39
CA GLU A 258 5.61 9.07 -13.72
C GLU A 258 6.81 10.01 -13.83
N PHE A 259 7.62 9.81 -14.86
CA PHE A 259 8.64 10.75 -15.32
C PHE A 259 8.06 11.47 -16.53
N TYR A 260 7.85 12.77 -16.41
CA TYR A 260 7.27 13.60 -17.46
C TYR A 260 8.14 14.82 -17.74
N ALA A 261 7.95 15.43 -18.90
CA ALA A 261 8.47 16.75 -19.20
C ALA A 261 7.27 17.62 -19.60
N PRO A 262 7.03 18.75 -18.93
CA PRO A 262 5.95 19.63 -19.32
C PRO A 262 6.26 20.19 -20.72
N TRP A 263 7.47 20.72 -20.94
CA TRP A 263 8.01 21.19 -22.23
C TRP A 263 9.25 20.37 -22.66
#